data_AF-A0A957N8D0-F1
#
_entry.id   AF-A0A957N8D0-F1
#
_cell.length_a   1.000
_cell.length_b   1.000
_cell.length_c   1.000
_cell.angle_alpha   90.00
_cell.angle_beta   90.00
_cell.angle_gamma   90.00
#
_symmetry.space_group_name_H-M   'P 1'
#
loop_
_entity.id
_entity.type
_entity.pdbx_description
1 polymer ?
#
loop_
_entity_poly.entity_id
_entity_poly.type
_entity_poly.pdbx_seq_one_letter_code
_entity_poly.pdbx_strand_id
1 'polypeptide(L)'
;GVAWGRAGMEWLEAYLAAGGPVPHCWHIHIYWSHTPTEWAEKWASWKAWMQEHSVERPTIVSETNAWEEGAYGQSRMIAYLADLLATDDLLRAVAWYATQAYNWGAGHPQLLSEAGQLTSVGRTFASVQR
;
A
#
# COMPACT_ATOMS: atom_id res chain seq x y z
N GLY A 1 -3.69 5.43 10.61
CA GLY A 1 -4.17 4.85 9.36
C GLY A 1 -5.12 3.72 9.66
N VAL A 2 -5.96 3.32 8.70
CA VAL A 2 -6.84 2.15 8.79
C VAL A 2 -6.25 1.01 7.97
N ALA A 3 -6.14 -0.19 8.53
CA ALA A 3 -5.77 -1.36 7.75
C ALA A 3 -6.96 -1.75 6.86
N TRP A 4 -6.74 -1.86 5.55
CA TRP A 4 -7.78 -2.26 4.62
C TRP A 4 -8.12 -3.75 4.83
N GLY A 5 -9.30 -3.98 5.39
CA GLY A 5 -9.81 -5.28 5.79
C GLY A 5 -11.05 -5.12 6.67
N ARG A 6 -11.72 -6.22 6.98
CA ARG A 6 -13.04 -6.20 7.66
C ARG A 6 -13.07 -5.32 8.92
N ALA A 7 -12.18 -5.57 9.88
CA ALA A 7 -12.17 -4.83 11.14
C ALA A 7 -11.85 -3.33 10.96
N GLY A 8 -10.96 -3.01 10.01
CA GLY A 8 -10.64 -1.62 9.69
C GLY A 8 -11.83 -0.87 9.09
N MET A 9 -12.57 -1.53 8.21
CA MET A 9 -13.79 -0.97 7.62
C MET A 9 -14.91 -0.85 8.64
N GLU A 10 -15.17 -1.87 9.45
CA GLU A 10 -16.16 -1.81 10.54
C GLU A 10 -15.89 -0.64 11.50
N TRP A 11 -14.61 -0.39 11.83
CA TRP A 11 -14.22 0.77 12.64
C TRP A 11 -14.49 2.10 11.91
N LEU A 12 -14.16 2.18 10.62
CA LEU A 12 -14.31 3.40 9.83
C LEU A 12 -15.79 3.77 9.63
N GLU A 13 -16.64 2.78 9.40
CA GLU A 13 -18.10 2.93 9.36
C GLU A 13 -18.63 3.49 10.70
N ALA A 14 -18.22 2.87 11.81
CA ALA A 14 -18.63 3.32 13.15
C ALA A 14 -18.13 4.75 13.44
N TYR A 15 -16.91 5.09 13.02
CA TYR A 15 -16.34 6.43 13.16
C TYR A 15 -17.17 7.48 12.41
N LEU A 16 -17.52 7.23 11.16
CA LEU A 16 -18.35 8.16 10.37
C LEU A 16 -19.78 8.26 10.92
N ALA A 17 -20.38 7.13 11.31
CA ALA A 17 -21.72 7.11 11.90
C ALA A 17 -21.81 7.89 13.22
N ALA A 18 -20.71 7.96 13.99
CA ALA A 18 -20.60 8.77 15.19
C ALA A 18 -20.41 10.28 14.93
N GLY A 19 -20.40 10.72 13.66
CA GLY A 19 -20.12 12.10 13.27
C GLY A 19 -18.62 12.44 13.29
N GLY A 20 -17.75 11.43 13.20
CA GLY A 20 -16.30 11.62 13.11
C GLY A 20 -15.94 12.51 11.92
N PRO A 21 -15.02 13.48 12.08
CA PRO A 21 -14.64 14.38 10.99
C PRO A 21 -13.96 13.62 9.86
N VAL A 22 -14.30 13.96 8.62
CA VAL A 22 -13.57 13.49 7.42
C VAL A 22 -12.23 14.22 7.35
N PRO A 23 -11.09 13.51 7.32
CA PRO A 23 -9.78 14.16 7.26
C PRO A 23 -9.54 14.83 5.89
N HIS A 24 -8.55 15.72 5.82
CA HIS A 24 -8.11 16.28 4.53
C HIS A 24 -7.43 15.23 3.63
N CYS A 25 -6.88 14.18 4.25
CA CYS A 25 -6.22 13.07 3.57
C CYS A 25 -6.45 11.77 4.35
N TRP A 26 -6.76 10.70 3.64
CA TRP A 26 -6.87 9.38 4.22
C TRP A 26 -5.51 8.70 4.31
N HIS A 27 -5.30 7.92 5.38
CA HIS A 27 -4.13 7.08 5.54
C HIS A 27 -4.58 5.63 5.70
N ILE A 28 -4.18 4.75 4.79
CA ILE A 28 -4.59 3.34 4.80
C ILE A 28 -3.40 2.41 4.64
N HIS A 29 -3.55 1.17 5.08
CA HIS A 29 -2.56 0.12 4.83
C HIS A 29 -3.20 -0.92 3.89
N ILE A 30 -2.51 -1.27 2.80
CA ILE A 30 -2.95 -2.30 1.86
C ILE A 30 -1.94 -3.44 1.90
N TYR A 31 -2.33 -4.57 2.48
CA TYR A 31 -1.48 -5.76 2.60
C TYR A 31 -2.10 -6.96 1.88
N TRP A 32 -1.34 -8.05 1.80
CA TRP A 32 -1.79 -9.35 1.27
C TRP A 32 -2.23 -9.29 -0.19
N SER A 33 -1.54 -8.47 -0.99
CA SER A 33 -1.65 -8.53 -2.45
C SER A 33 -0.43 -9.27 -2.99
N HIS A 34 -0.69 -10.31 -3.78
CA HIS A 34 0.35 -11.08 -4.46
C HIS A 34 0.66 -10.44 -5.81
N THR A 35 -0.35 -9.90 -6.49
CA THR A 35 -0.20 -9.34 -7.83
C THR A 35 -0.62 -7.86 -7.89
N PRO A 36 -0.11 -7.08 -8.87
CA PRO A 36 -0.61 -5.73 -9.15
C PRO A 36 -2.13 -5.66 -9.32
N THR A 37 -2.74 -6.68 -9.92
CA THR A 37 -4.19 -6.77 -10.11
C THR A 37 -4.93 -6.82 -8.77
N GLU A 38 -4.54 -7.69 -7.85
CA GLU A 38 -5.16 -7.77 -6.52
C GLU A 38 -5.00 -6.48 -5.71
N TRP A 39 -3.86 -5.80 -5.86
CA TRP A 39 -3.67 -4.49 -5.25
C TRP A 39 -4.60 -3.45 -5.87
N ALA A 40 -4.70 -3.42 -7.20
CA ALA A 40 -5.58 -2.53 -7.94
C ALA A 40 -7.05 -2.71 -7.55
N GLU A 41 -7.50 -3.95 -7.34
CA GLU A 41 -8.85 -4.28 -6.89
C GLU A 41 -9.13 -3.67 -5.51
N LYS A 42 -8.21 -3.82 -4.54
CA LYS A 42 -8.36 -3.21 -3.21
C LYS A 42 -8.39 -1.69 -3.28
N TRP A 43 -7.54 -1.09 -4.11
CA TRP A 43 -7.54 0.35 -4.35
C TRP A 43 -8.85 0.84 -5.00
N ALA A 44 -9.37 0.10 -5.98
CA ALA A 44 -10.65 0.40 -6.61
C ALA A 44 -11.82 0.31 -5.60
N SER A 45 -11.82 -0.71 -4.73
CA SER A 45 -12.81 -0.84 -3.66
C SER A 45 -12.71 0.29 -2.64
N TRP A 46 -11.50 0.73 -2.27
CA TRP A 46 -11.32 1.91 -1.41
C TRP A 46 -11.90 3.18 -2.03
N LYS A 47 -11.64 3.42 -3.33
CA LYS A 47 -12.22 4.56 -4.06
C LYS A 47 -13.75 4.50 -4.12
N ALA A 48 -14.30 3.32 -4.41
CA ALA A 48 -15.76 3.12 -4.41
C ALA A 48 -16.37 3.39 -3.03
N TRP A 49 -15.74 2.93 -1.95
CA TRP A 49 -16.19 3.21 -0.59
C TRP A 49 -16.20 4.71 -0.27
N MET A 50 -15.12 5.43 -0.61
CA MET A 50 -15.07 6.89 -0.40
C MET A 50 -16.18 7.62 -1.16
N GLN A 51 -16.46 7.18 -2.40
CA GLN A 51 -17.51 7.75 -3.23
C GLN A 51 -18.90 7.49 -2.66
N GLU A 52 -19.19 6.24 -2.24
CA GLU A 52 -20.46 5.85 -1.63
C GLU A 52 -20.79 6.71 -0.40
N HIS A 53 -19.78 7.05 0.39
CA HIS A 53 -19.92 7.85 1.60
C HIS A 53 -19.80 9.37 1.36
N SER A 54 -19.58 9.80 0.11
CA SER A 54 -19.30 11.20 -0.24
C SER A 54 -18.13 11.81 0.55
N VAL A 55 -17.09 11.01 0.81
CA VAL A 55 -15.89 11.37 1.58
C VAL A 55 -14.60 11.27 0.76
N GLU A 56 -14.71 11.45 -0.56
CA GLU A 56 -13.57 11.44 -1.49
C GLU A 56 -12.50 12.45 -1.07
N ARG A 57 -11.31 11.94 -0.75
CA ARG A 57 -10.13 12.74 -0.38
C ARG A 57 -8.88 12.08 -0.91
N PRO A 58 -7.79 12.86 -1.09
CA PRO A 58 -6.49 12.29 -1.36
C PRO A 58 -6.14 11.20 -0.32
N THR A 59 -5.48 10.13 -0.75
CA THR A 59 -5.10 9.01 0.10
C THR A 59 -3.59 8.78 0.05
N ILE A 60 -3.02 8.51 1.22
CA ILE A 60 -1.68 7.97 1.39
C ILE A 60 -1.84 6.50 1.80
N VAL A 61 -1.24 5.60 1.02
CA VAL A 61 -1.07 4.22 1.45
C VAL A 61 0.21 4.18 2.28
N SER A 62 0.06 4.35 3.59
CA SER A 62 1.21 4.50 4.50
C SER A 62 1.96 3.20 4.73
N GLU A 63 1.38 2.07 4.36
CA GLU A 63 2.08 0.78 4.32
C GLU A 63 1.48 -0.15 3.24
N THR A 64 2.34 -0.77 2.44
CA THR A 64 2.00 -1.86 1.52
C THR A 64 3.19 -2.77 1.25
N ASN A 65 2.93 -4.00 0.81
CA ASN A 65 3.97 -4.89 0.30
C ASN A 65 3.42 -5.85 -0.77
N ALA A 66 4.29 -6.67 -1.35
CA ALA A 66 3.89 -7.81 -2.18
C ALA A 66 4.33 -9.12 -1.53
N TRP A 67 3.40 -10.06 -1.47
CA TRP A 67 3.60 -11.40 -0.87
C TRP A 67 3.87 -12.49 -1.91
N GLU A 68 3.88 -12.18 -3.21
CA GLU A 68 4.34 -13.14 -4.21
C GLU A 68 5.82 -13.46 -3.96
N GLU A 69 6.11 -14.75 -3.74
CA GLU A 69 7.46 -15.21 -3.45
C GLU A 69 8.38 -14.94 -4.64
N GLY A 70 9.47 -14.22 -4.37
CA GLY A 70 10.52 -13.96 -5.32
C GLY A 70 10.60 -12.50 -5.78
N ALA A 71 11.83 -12.06 -6.07
CA ALA A 71 12.15 -10.67 -6.40
C ALA A 71 11.39 -10.12 -7.63
N TYR A 72 10.93 -11.00 -8.52
CA TYR A 72 10.23 -10.60 -9.74
C TYR A 72 8.82 -10.05 -9.45
N GLY A 73 8.03 -10.74 -8.61
CA GLY A 73 6.68 -10.28 -8.24
C GLY A 73 6.71 -8.95 -7.50
N GLN A 74 7.61 -8.83 -6.53
CA GLN A 74 7.82 -7.60 -5.75
C GLN A 74 8.30 -6.42 -6.63
N SER A 75 9.22 -6.67 -7.56
CA SER A 75 9.68 -5.63 -8.50
C SER A 75 8.57 -5.15 -9.43
N ARG A 76 7.71 -6.06 -9.91
CA ARG A 76 6.54 -5.71 -10.72
C ARG A 76 5.53 -4.87 -9.94
N MET A 77 5.28 -5.22 -8.68
CA MET A 77 4.43 -4.40 -7.81
C MET A 77 4.99 -3.00 -7.64
N ILE A 78 6.29 -2.87 -7.35
CA ILE A 78 6.94 -1.56 -7.19
C ILE A 78 6.81 -0.70 -8.45
N ALA A 79 7.07 -1.27 -9.63
CA ALA A 79 6.93 -0.55 -10.89
C ALA A 79 5.46 -0.11 -11.13
N TYR A 80 4.51 -1.01 -10.89
CA TYR A 80 3.08 -0.70 -10.99
C TYR A 80 2.67 0.45 -10.06
N LEU A 81 3.12 0.43 -8.79
CA LEU A 81 2.80 1.48 -7.83
C LEU A 81 3.39 2.84 -8.22
N ALA A 82 4.59 2.85 -8.82
CA ALA A 82 5.21 4.07 -9.34
C ALA A 82 4.41 4.66 -10.52
N ASP A 83 3.97 3.81 -11.46
CA ASP A 83 3.13 4.25 -12.58
C ASP A 83 1.75 4.74 -12.10
N LEU A 84 1.16 4.05 -11.12
CA LEU A 84 -0.12 4.45 -10.53
C LEU A 84 -0.01 5.79 -9.81
N LEU A 85 1.05 6.02 -9.02
CA LEU A 85 1.30 7.30 -8.37
C LEU A 85 1.44 8.46 -9.36
N ALA A 86 1.91 8.20 -10.57
CA ALA A 86 2.03 9.21 -11.61
C ALA A 86 0.70 9.51 -12.34
N THR A 87 -0.32 8.65 -12.17
CA THR A 87 -1.54 8.67 -13.00
C THR A 87 -2.85 8.76 -12.21
N ASP A 88 -2.86 8.45 -10.91
CA ASP A 88 -4.06 8.50 -10.06
C ASP A 88 -4.09 9.78 -9.20
N ASP A 89 -5.05 10.67 -9.47
CA ASP A 89 -5.17 11.98 -8.81
C ASP A 89 -5.49 11.90 -7.30
N LEU A 90 -6.02 10.76 -6.84
CA LEU A 90 -6.34 10.53 -5.43
C LEU A 90 -5.17 9.92 -4.68
N LEU A 91 -4.28 9.17 -5.34
CA LEU A 91 -3.15 8.53 -4.67
C LEU A 91 -1.97 9.49 -4.54
N ARG A 92 -1.61 9.87 -3.30
CA ARG A 92 -0.57 10.87 -3.03
C ARG A 92 0.79 10.29 -2.70
N ALA A 93 0.80 9.17 -2.00
CA ALA A 93 2.02 8.47 -1.64
C ALA A 93 1.71 7.01 -1.37
N VAL A 94 2.70 6.16 -1.64
CA VAL A 94 2.70 4.75 -1.27
C VAL A 94 4.02 4.44 -0.59
N ALA A 95 3.96 3.96 0.65
CA ALA A 95 5.14 3.57 1.41
C ALA A 95 5.25 2.04 1.46
N TRP A 96 6.42 1.54 1.05
CA TRP A 96 6.71 0.12 0.99
C TRP A 96 7.14 -0.43 2.36
N TYR A 97 6.59 -1.58 2.73
CA TYR A 97 6.92 -2.34 3.91
C TYR A 97 7.58 -3.68 3.50
N ALA A 98 8.73 -4.09 4.00
CA ALA A 98 9.53 -3.52 5.09
C ALA A 98 10.92 -3.08 4.61
N THR A 99 11.49 -2.07 5.27
CA THR A 99 12.88 -1.66 5.09
C THR A 99 13.87 -2.66 5.66
N GLN A 100 13.60 -3.22 6.84
CA GLN A 100 14.56 -4.08 7.56
C GLN A 100 14.40 -5.56 7.20
N ALA A 101 15.51 -6.29 7.35
CA ALA A 101 15.52 -7.74 7.31
C ALA A 101 14.83 -8.31 8.54
N TYR A 102 13.57 -8.69 8.38
CA TYR A 102 12.89 -9.52 9.37
C TYR A 102 13.22 -10.99 9.11
N ASN A 103 13.39 -11.77 10.18
CA ASN A 103 13.67 -13.20 10.05
C ASN A 103 12.38 -13.98 9.71
N TRP A 104 11.82 -13.70 8.53
CA TRP A 104 10.58 -14.29 8.04
C TRP A 104 10.84 -15.45 7.05
N GLY A 105 12.09 -15.69 6.66
CA GLY A 105 12.50 -16.72 5.68
C GLY A 105 13.11 -16.11 4.41
N ALA A 106 13.18 -16.88 3.32
CA ALA A 106 13.57 -16.38 2.00
C ALA A 106 12.34 -15.82 1.25
N GLY A 107 12.54 -14.86 0.34
CA GLY A 107 11.46 -14.32 -0.52
C GLY A 107 10.68 -13.11 0.01
N HIS A 108 11.14 -12.49 1.10
CA HIS A 108 10.43 -11.39 1.76
C HIS A 108 10.60 -10.03 1.07
N PRO A 109 9.65 -9.10 1.26
CA PRO A 109 9.61 -7.78 0.59
C PRO A 109 10.64 -6.78 1.16
N GLN A 110 11.79 -7.26 1.63
CA GLN A 110 12.74 -6.45 2.39
C GLN A 110 13.57 -5.59 1.45
N LEU A 111 13.68 -4.29 1.74
CA LEU A 111 14.51 -3.39 0.95
C LEU A 111 16.01 -3.56 1.27
N LEU A 112 16.34 -3.91 2.51
CA LEU A 112 17.71 -4.10 2.98
C LEU A 112 17.93 -5.54 3.47
N SER A 113 19.14 -6.06 3.24
CA SER A 113 19.63 -7.28 3.87
C SER A 113 19.97 -7.07 5.35
N GLU A 114 20.25 -8.13 6.08
CA GLU A 114 20.72 -8.05 7.48
C GLU A 114 22.00 -7.20 7.62
N ALA A 115 22.86 -7.20 6.60
CA ALA A 115 24.07 -6.39 6.54
C ALA A 115 23.80 -4.92 6.13
N GLY A 116 22.54 -4.51 5.96
CA GLY A 116 22.15 -3.16 5.56
C GLY A 116 22.37 -2.85 4.07
N GLN A 117 22.62 -3.85 3.23
CA GLN A 117 22.80 -3.65 1.79
C GLN A 117 21.45 -3.73 1.06
N LEU A 118 21.27 -2.96 -0.02
CA LEU A 118 20.05 -3.07 -0.83
C LEU A 118 19.88 -4.49 -1.38
N THR A 119 18.71 -5.07 -1.18
CA THR A 119 18.28 -6.30 -1.85
C THR A 119 17.98 -6.01 -3.33
N SER A 120 17.62 -7.02 -4.12
CA SER A 120 17.08 -6.80 -5.47
C SER A 120 15.82 -5.93 -5.45
N VAL A 121 14.93 -6.15 -4.48
CA VAL A 121 13.71 -5.35 -4.26
C VAL A 121 14.08 -3.92 -3.88
N GLY A 122 15.05 -3.75 -2.96
CA GLY A 122 15.58 -2.45 -2.57
C GLY A 122 16.15 -1.65 -3.75
N ARG A 123 16.89 -2.31 -4.64
CA ARG A 123 17.41 -1.68 -5.86
C ARG A 123 16.28 -1.25 -6.80
N THR A 124 15.28 -2.10 -7.03
CA THR A 124 14.10 -1.72 -7.84
C THR A 124 13.36 -0.55 -7.21
N PHE A 125 13.10 -0.60 -5.90
CA PHE A 125 12.47 0.48 -5.16
C PHE A 125 13.22 1.80 -5.35
N ALA A 126 14.53 1.82 -5.12
CA ALA A 126 15.37 3.00 -5.29
C ALA A 126 15.37 3.53 -6.74
N SER A 127 15.26 2.64 -7.74
CA SER A 127 15.26 3.02 -9.16
C SER A 127 14.01 3.76 -9.63
N VAL A 128 12.89 3.63 -8.89
CA VAL A 128 11.60 4.24 -9.25
C VAL A 128 11.21 5.43 -8.36
N GLN A 129 11.98 5.71 -7.31
CA GLN A 129 11.80 6.94 -6.53
C GLN A 129 12.14 8.14 -7.43
N ARG A 130 11.19 9.06 -7.61
CA ARG A 130 11.37 10.32 -8.35
C ARG A 130 11.29 11.50 -7.41
#